data_AF-A0A0M3KEQ9-F1
#
_entry.id   AF-A0A0M3KEQ9-F1
#
_cell.length_a   1.000
_cell.length_b   1.000
_cell.length_c   1.000
_cell.angle_alpha   90.00
_cell.angle_beta   90.00
_cell.angle_gamma   90.00
#
_symmetry.space_group_name_H-M   'P 1'
#
loop_
_entity.id
_entity.type
_entity.pdbx_description
1 polymer ?
#
loop_
_entity_poly.entity_id
_entity_poly.type
_entity_poly.pdbx_seq_one_letter_code
_entity_poly.pdbx_strand_id
1 'polypeptide(L)'
;MRKELRKYDEGLYAFLLEETAIEYENTRKPCDTMKVGSNLNSLGYGIATKIGNPLRGSLNLAILYLQEKGQLKKLENKWWYDRGQCDQGISDNANSSSLHLSKVAGIFYILCCGMVLSLITAFLEYIYRTRKQQYELLKVQLFAYSFIYLFIHSHS
;
A
#
# COMPACT_ATOMS: atom_id res chain seq x y z
N MET A 1 -15.88 15.10 -20.36
CA MET A 1 -15.04 15.11 -19.13
C MET A 1 -14.61 13.69 -18.73
N ARG A 2 -15.46 12.82 -18.14
CA ARG A 2 -15.02 11.47 -17.72
C ARG A 2 -14.56 10.54 -18.87
N LYS A 3 -15.03 10.77 -20.11
CA LYS A 3 -14.60 10.03 -21.32
C LYS A 3 -13.31 10.57 -21.96
N GLU A 4 -12.96 11.84 -21.74
CA GLU A 4 -11.66 12.40 -22.14
C GLU A 4 -10.51 11.85 -21.28
N LEU A 5 -10.78 11.52 -20.01
CA LEU A 5 -9.76 11.12 -19.03
C LEU A 5 -9.11 9.75 -19.30
N ARG A 6 -9.78 8.84 -20.00
CA ARG A 6 -9.25 7.51 -20.32
C ARG A 6 -8.39 7.46 -21.58
N LYS A 7 -8.21 8.58 -22.28
CA LYS A 7 -7.50 8.59 -23.57
C LYS A 7 -5.99 8.79 -23.43
N TYR A 8 -5.52 9.12 -22.22
CA TYR A 8 -4.09 9.22 -21.90
C TYR A 8 -3.75 8.15 -20.86
N ASP A 9 -3.48 6.98 -21.40
CA ASP A 9 -2.91 5.84 -20.69
C ASP A 9 -1.49 6.19 -20.21
N GLU A 10 -1.06 5.58 -19.09
CA GLU A 10 0.33 5.52 -18.59
C GLU A 10 0.89 6.65 -17.69
N GLY A 11 0.10 7.29 -16.83
CA GLY A 11 0.65 8.04 -15.68
C GLY A 11 1.50 9.28 -16.01
N LEU A 12 1.46 9.75 -17.26
CA LEU A 12 2.24 10.91 -17.75
C LEU A 12 1.60 12.28 -17.45
N TYR A 13 0.40 12.29 -16.88
CA TYR A 13 -0.37 13.52 -16.64
C TYR A 13 -0.90 13.57 -15.21
N ALA A 14 -0.78 14.75 -14.59
CA ALA A 14 -1.38 15.06 -13.30
C ALA A 14 -2.41 16.18 -13.48
N PHE A 15 -3.54 16.05 -12.79
CA PHE A 15 -4.59 17.06 -12.82
C PHE A 15 -4.63 17.83 -11.49
N LEU A 16 -4.76 19.14 -11.59
CA LEU A 16 -4.98 20.02 -10.45
C LEU A 16 -6.46 20.36 -10.42
N LEU A 17 -7.15 19.84 -9.40
CA LEU A 17 -8.54 20.19 -9.10
C LEU A 17 -8.64 20.67 -7.66
N GLU A 18 -9.80 21.21 -7.31
CA GLU A 18 -10.12 21.51 -5.92
C GLU A 18 -10.15 20.23 -5.08
N GLU A 19 -9.70 20.33 -3.82
CA GLU A 19 -9.55 19.18 -2.92
C GLU A 19 -10.82 18.32 -2.82
N THR A 20 -11.98 18.94 -2.63
CA THR A 20 -13.27 18.24 -2.47
C THR A 20 -13.66 17.46 -3.71
N ALA A 21 -13.32 17.98 -4.90
CA ALA A 21 -13.57 17.33 -6.17
C ALA A 21 -12.64 16.12 -6.38
N ILE A 22 -11.36 16.25 -5.98
CA ILE A 22 -10.39 15.13 -6.01
C ILE A 22 -10.88 14.00 -5.10
N GLU A 23 -11.23 14.30 -3.86
CA GLU A 23 -11.69 13.29 -2.89
C GLU A 23 -13.00 12.61 -3.31
N TYR A 24 -13.91 13.38 -3.94
CA TYR A 24 -15.15 12.85 -4.48
C TYR A 24 -14.94 11.91 -5.67
N GLU A 25 -14.06 12.24 -6.62
CA GLU A 25 -13.80 11.34 -7.75
C GLU A 25 -12.98 10.12 -7.31
N ASN A 26 -12.08 10.27 -6.33
CA ASN A 26 -11.30 9.17 -5.75
C ASN A 26 -12.18 8.07 -5.12
N THR A 27 -13.34 8.45 -4.57
CA THR A 27 -14.30 7.51 -3.97
C THR A 27 -15.28 6.91 -5.00
N ARG A 28 -15.09 7.16 -6.31
CA ARG A 28 -15.97 6.67 -7.38
C ARG A 28 -15.27 5.71 -8.35
N LYS A 29 -16.06 4.78 -8.89
CA LYS A 29 -15.57 3.82 -9.89
C LYS A 29 -15.06 4.54 -11.14
N PRO A 30 -13.90 4.13 -11.68
CA PRO A 30 -13.20 2.86 -11.45
C PRO A 30 -12.14 2.83 -10.33
N CYS A 31 -12.11 3.79 -9.39
CA CYS A 31 -11.16 3.77 -8.25
C CYS A 31 -9.68 3.75 -8.68
N ASP A 32 -9.38 4.40 -9.81
CA ASP A 32 -8.06 4.42 -10.47
C ASP A 32 -7.28 5.71 -10.21
N THR A 33 -7.86 6.64 -9.48
CA THR A 33 -7.24 7.92 -9.11
C THR A 33 -6.76 7.86 -7.68
N MET A 34 -5.79 8.70 -7.32
CA MET A 34 -5.40 8.93 -5.94
C MET A 34 -4.95 10.38 -5.77
N LYS A 35 -5.17 10.95 -4.58
CA LYS A 35 -4.62 12.26 -4.22
C LYS A 35 -3.16 12.09 -3.83
N VAL A 36 -2.28 12.87 -4.45
CA VAL A 36 -0.84 12.90 -4.13
C VAL A 36 -0.46 14.32 -3.70
N GLY A 37 0.27 14.43 -2.60
CA GLY A 37 0.74 15.71 -2.06
C GLY A 37 -0.26 16.44 -1.17
N SER A 38 0.17 17.59 -0.65
CA SER A 38 -0.65 18.48 0.18
C SER A 38 -1.52 19.41 -0.66
N ASN A 39 -2.52 20.01 -0.03
CA ASN A 39 -3.37 21.01 -0.68
C ASN A 39 -2.55 22.26 -1.01
N LEU A 40 -2.66 22.74 -2.26
CA LEU A 40 -2.02 23.99 -2.69
C LEU A 40 -2.69 25.22 -2.09
N ASN A 41 -3.99 25.14 -1.83
CA ASN A 41 -4.77 26.22 -1.23
C ASN A 41 -5.98 25.65 -0.46
N SER A 42 -6.44 26.36 0.56
CA SER A 42 -7.68 26.05 1.27
C SER A 42 -8.74 27.06 0.86
N LEU A 43 -9.62 26.64 -0.06
CA LEU A 43 -10.76 27.43 -0.52
C LEU A 43 -12.01 26.98 0.23
N GLY A 44 -12.87 27.92 0.59
CA GLY A 44 -14.13 27.65 1.28
C GLY A 44 -15.33 28.00 0.40
N TYR A 45 -16.36 27.17 0.42
CA TYR A 45 -17.65 27.47 -0.22
C TYR A 45 -18.53 28.34 0.68
N GLY A 46 -19.29 29.26 0.07
CA GLY A 46 -20.22 30.14 0.76
C GLY A 46 -21.53 30.31 0.01
N ILE A 47 -22.59 30.65 0.73
CA ILE A 47 -23.91 30.94 0.15
C ILE A 47 -24.00 32.43 -0.14
N ALA A 48 -24.18 32.79 -1.41
CA ALA A 48 -24.29 34.18 -1.85
C ALA A 48 -25.75 34.67 -1.78
N THR A 49 -25.95 35.86 -1.22
CA THR A 49 -27.23 36.58 -1.23
C THR A 49 -27.04 37.99 -1.81
N LYS A 50 -28.09 38.54 -2.45
CA LYS A 50 -28.07 39.94 -2.92
C LYS A 50 -27.66 40.90 -1.80
N ILE A 51 -26.89 41.93 -2.15
CA ILE A 51 -26.48 42.99 -1.22
C ILE A 51 -27.73 43.65 -0.63
N GLY A 52 -27.75 43.87 0.69
CA GLY A 52 -28.89 44.46 1.41
C GLY A 52 -30.07 43.51 1.69
N ASN A 53 -29.96 42.20 1.39
CA ASN A 53 -31.01 41.25 1.73
C ASN A 53 -31.12 41.06 3.26
N PRO A 54 -32.29 41.30 3.89
CA PRO A 54 -32.49 41.12 5.33
C PRO A 54 -32.26 39.66 5.79
N LEU A 55 -32.35 38.67 4.90
CA LEU A 55 -32.11 37.26 5.22
C LEU A 55 -30.63 36.93 5.45
N ARG A 56 -29.70 37.80 5.07
CA ARG A 56 -28.25 37.54 5.19
C ARG A 56 -27.84 37.23 6.63
N GLY A 57 -28.37 37.97 7.61
CA GLY A 57 -28.07 37.76 9.02
C GLY A 57 -28.60 36.43 9.55
N SER A 58 -29.85 36.11 9.21
CA SER A 58 -30.49 34.86 9.61
C SER A 58 -29.79 33.63 8.99
N LEU A 59 -29.40 33.70 7.71
CA LEU A 59 -28.66 32.63 7.04
C LEU A 59 -27.29 32.39 7.67
N ASN A 60 -26.54 33.45 7.98
CA ASN A 60 -25.23 33.32 8.61
C ASN A 60 -25.35 32.63 9.99
N LEU A 61 -26.33 33.04 10.80
CA LEU A 61 -26.57 32.43 12.11
C LEU A 61 -27.01 30.97 11.99
N ALA A 62 -27.86 30.65 11.01
CA ALA A 62 -28.30 29.28 10.76
C ALA A 62 -27.13 28.36 10.35
N ILE A 63 -26.20 28.83 9.51
CA ILE A 63 -25.01 28.06 9.12
C ILE A 63 -24.11 27.81 10.34
N LEU A 64 -23.85 28.84 11.14
CA LEU A 64 -23.04 28.70 12.37
C LEU A 64 -23.67 27.68 13.33
N TYR A 65 -24.98 27.73 13.51
CA TYR A 65 -25.72 26.78 14.33
C TYR A 65 -25.61 25.33 13.82
N LEU A 66 -25.69 25.13 12.50
CA LEU A 66 -25.52 23.80 11.89
C LEU A 66 -24.08 23.29 12.02
N GLN A 67 -23.10 24.19 12.00
CA GLN A 67 -21.68 23.87 12.17
C GLN A 67 -21.38 23.45 13.61
N GLU A 68 -21.87 24.21 14.59
CA GLU A 68 -21.73 23.90 16.02
C GLU A 68 -22.38 22.56 16.38
N LYS A 69 -23.54 22.26 15.77
CA LYS A 69 -24.21 20.95 15.91
C LYS A 69 -23.55 19.81 15.15
N GLY A 70 -22.51 20.06 14.34
CA GLY A 70 -21.84 19.05 13.52
C GLY A 70 -22.70 18.45 12.41
N GLN A 71 -23.85 19.06 12.07
CA GLN A 71 -24.73 18.52 11.03
C GLN A 71 -24.10 18.61 9.63
N LEU A 72 -23.30 19.64 9.38
CA LEU A 72 -22.53 19.77 8.14
C LEU A 72 -21.58 18.58 7.97
N LYS A 73 -20.86 18.17 9.02
CA LYS A 73 -19.95 17.01 8.95
C LYS A 73 -20.70 15.70 8.71
N LYS A 74 -21.89 15.56 9.32
CA LYS A 74 -22.77 14.41 9.06
C LYS A 74 -23.25 14.35 7.61
N LEU A 75 -23.56 15.49 7.00
CA LEU A 75 -23.94 15.58 5.60
C LEU A 75 -22.75 15.25 4.69
N GLU A 76 -21.57 15.80 4.98
CA GLU A 76 -20.33 15.48 4.26
C GLU A 76 -20.10 13.96 4.24
N ASN A 77 -20.11 13.32 5.41
CA ASN A 77 -19.87 11.88 5.48
C ASN A 77 -20.91 11.07 4.70
N LYS A 78 -22.19 11.47 4.79
CA LYS A 78 -23.28 10.82 4.08
C LYS A 78 -23.11 10.89 2.55
N TRP A 79 -22.62 12.02 2.02
CA TRP A 79 -22.54 12.23 0.58
C TRP A 79 -21.21 11.80 -0.03
N TRP A 80 -20.11 11.87 0.71
CA TRP A 80 -18.78 11.48 0.24
C TRP A 80 -18.42 10.04 0.57
N TYR A 81 -18.64 9.57 1.80
CA TYR A 81 -18.17 8.25 2.25
C TYR A 81 -19.27 7.19 2.17
N ASP A 82 -20.45 7.42 2.76
CA ASP A 82 -21.54 6.43 2.77
C ASP A 82 -22.09 6.13 1.36
N ARG A 83 -21.92 7.08 0.44
CA ARG A 83 -22.35 6.99 -0.96
C ARG A 83 -21.17 6.76 -1.91
N GLY A 84 -19.97 6.55 -1.35
CA GLY A 84 -18.78 6.14 -2.09
C GLY A 84 -19.05 4.82 -2.83
N GLN A 85 -18.60 4.74 -4.07
CA GLN A 85 -18.74 3.53 -4.91
C GLN A 85 -17.48 2.66 -4.90
N CYS A 86 -16.36 3.25 -4.47
CA CYS A 86 -15.14 2.56 -4.10
C CYS A 86 -15.29 2.16 -2.65
N ASP A 87 -15.19 0.86 -2.40
CA ASP A 87 -15.08 0.38 -1.04
C ASP A 87 -13.80 0.96 -0.45
N GLN A 88 -13.88 1.66 0.68
CA GLN A 88 -12.70 2.12 1.41
C GLN A 88 -12.01 0.91 2.03
N GLY A 89 -11.43 0.03 1.21
CA GLY A 89 -10.65 -1.12 1.65
C GLY A 89 -11.43 -2.19 2.44
N ILE A 90 -12.77 -2.22 2.39
CA ILE A 90 -13.60 -3.30 2.98
C ILE A 90 -14.40 -4.03 1.88
N SER A 91 -14.01 -3.88 0.61
CA SER A 91 -14.35 -4.90 -0.36
C SER A 91 -13.34 -5.98 -0.13
N ASP A 92 -13.84 -7.13 0.31
CA ASP A 92 -13.26 -8.45 0.24
C ASP A 92 -12.56 -8.71 -1.11
N ASN A 93 -11.44 -8.06 -1.37
CA ASN A 93 -10.32 -8.66 -2.06
C ASN A 93 -9.72 -9.68 -1.09
N ALA A 94 -10.52 -10.69 -0.77
CA ALA A 94 -10.13 -11.98 -0.22
C ALA A 94 -9.14 -12.74 -1.14
N ASN A 95 -8.52 -12.05 -2.12
CA ASN A 95 -7.55 -12.56 -3.06
C ASN A 95 -6.23 -11.77 -3.11
N SER A 96 -6.00 -10.73 -2.29
CA SER A 96 -4.71 -9.99 -2.37
C SER A 96 -4.06 -9.60 -1.04
N SER A 97 -4.53 -10.12 0.10
CA SER A 97 -3.80 -10.06 1.37
C SER A 97 -3.35 -11.45 1.82
N SER A 98 -2.79 -12.21 0.88
CA SER A 98 -1.97 -13.39 1.10
C SER A 98 -0.66 -13.01 1.79
N LEU A 99 -0.75 -12.49 3.02
CA LEU A 99 0.39 -11.92 3.75
C LEU A 99 1.35 -12.97 4.34
N HIS A 100 1.08 -14.27 4.19
CA HIS A 100 1.94 -15.31 4.77
C HIS A 100 2.70 -16.18 3.75
N LEU A 101 2.23 -16.36 2.51
CA LEU A 101 2.90 -17.28 1.56
C LEU A 101 3.92 -16.57 0.67
N SER A 102 3.57 -15.47 0.00
CA SER A 102 4.49 -14.82 -0.96
C SER A 102 5.67 -14.12 -0.28
N LYS A 103 5.51 -13.68 0.98
CA LYS A 103 6.58 -13.02 1.75
C LYS A 103 7.51 -14.03 2.44
N VAL A 104 7.02 -15.22 2.80
CA VAL A 104 7.77 -16.28 3.50
C VAL A 104 8.34 -17.33 2.54
N ALA A 105 7.95 -17.30 1.25
CA ALA A 105 8.44 -18.21 0.22
C ALA A 105 9.98 -18.30 0.16
N GLY A 106 10.69 -17.19 0.39
CA GLY A 106 12.15 -17.17 0.42
C GLY A 106 12.76 -18.13 1.45
N ILE A 107 12.15 -18.24 2.64
CA ILE A 107 12.65 -19.13 3.71
C ILE A 107 12.47 -20.60 3.31
N PHE A 108 11.35 -20.93 2.68
CA PHE A 108 11.09 -22.30 2.21
C PHE A 108 12.11 -22.76 1.15
N TYR A 109 12.47 -21.88 0.20
CA TYR A 109 13.50 -22.18 -0.80
C TYR A 109 14.88 -22.42 -0.18
N ILE A 110 15.27 -21.61 0.82
CA ILE A 110 16.56 -21.78 1.50
C ILE A 110 16.62 -23.14 2.23
N LEU A 111 15.54 -23.53 2.89
CA LEU A 111 15.44 -24.83 3.58
C LEU A 111 15.54 -26.01 2.61
N CYS A 112 14.80 -25.98 1.49
CA CYS A 112 14.86 -27.02 0.47
C CYS A 112 16.26 -27.13 -0.15
N CYS A 113 16.88 -26.01 -0.51
CA CYS A 113 18.24 -25.99 -1.06
C CYS A 113 19.27 -26.53 -0.07
N GLY A 114 19.17 -26.15 1.22
CA GLY A 114 20.06 -26.65 2.27
C GLY A 114 19.96 -28.17 2.46
N MET A 115 18.75 -28.72 2.42
CA MET A 115 18.53 -30.17 2.54
C MET A 115 19.17 -30.94 1.36
N VAL A 116 19.00 -30.46 0.13
CA VAL A 116 19.57 -31.08 -1.07
C VAL A 116 21.10 -31.03 -1.05
N LEU A 117 21.69 -29.87 -0.73
CA LEU A 117 23.13 -29.71 -0.63
C LEU A 117 23.74 -30.63 0.43
N SER A 118 23.09 -30.74 1.59
CA SER A 118 23.53 -31.63 2.67
C SER A 118 23.56 -33.10 2.25
N LEU A 119 22.52 -33.57 1.55
CA LEU A 119 22.47 -34.95 1.03
C LEU A 119 23.57 -35.21 -0.01
N ILE A 120 23.84 -34.26 -0.91
CA ILE A 120 24.90 -34.38 -1.91
C ILE A 120 26.28 -34.42 -1.25
N THR A 121 26.55 -33.53 -0.29
CA THR A 121 27.83 -33.52 0.44
C THR A 121 28.04 -34.84 1.19
N ALA A 122 27.03 -35.35 1.88
CA ALA A 122 27.11 -36.64 2.58
C ALA A 122 27.37 -37.81 1.62
N PHE A 123 26.73 -37.81 0.45
CA PHE A 123 26.94 -38.84 -0.57
C PHE A 123 28.36 -38.78 -1.16
N LEU A 124 28.86 -37.58 -1.47
CA LEU A 124 30.22 -37.38 -1.94
C LEU A 124 31.25 -37.77 -0.87
N GLU A 125 31.04 -37.38 0.38
CA GLU A 125 31.91 -37.75 1.50
C GLU A 125 31.90 -39.26 1.73
N TYR A 126 30.75 -39.93 1.63
CA TYR A 126 30.68 -41.39 1.71
C TYR A 126 31.55 -42.05 0.65
N ILE A 127 31.42 -41.65 -0.63
CA ILE A 127 32.25 -42.17 -1.73
C ILE A 127 33.73 -41.86 -1.50
N TYR A 128 34.06 -40.64 -1.05
CA TYR A 128 35.42 -40.21 -0.82
C TYR A 128 36.07 -40.93 0.37
N ARG A 129 35.32 -41.18 1.44
CA ARG A 129 35.76 -41.85 2.66
C ARG A 129 35.96 -43.35 2.44
N THR A 130 35.14 -43.97 1.60
CA THR A 130 35.38 -45.33 1.10
C THR A 130 36.65 -45.41 0.22
N ARG A 131 37.12 -44.29 -0.34
CA ARG A 131 38.33 -44.21 -1.17
C ARG A 131 39.59 -43.72 -0.41
N LYS A 132 39.47 -42.92 0.66
CA LYS A 132 40.60 -42.20 1.29
C LYS A 132 40.33 -41.87 2.77
N GLN A 133 40.93 -42.61 3.70
CA GLN A 133 40.52 -42.60 5.11
C GLN A 133 41.29 -41.64 6.07
N GLN A 134 41.92 -40.52 5.64
CA GLN A 134 42.79 -39.72 6.55
C GLN A 134 42.85 -38.15 6.43
N TYR A 135 42.14 -37.42 5.56
CA TYR A 135 42.34 -35.94 5.41
C TYR A 135 41.10 -35.01 5.58
N GLU A 136 39.96 -35.54 6.02
CA GLU A 136 38.66 -34.88 5.78
C GLU A 136 38.10 -34.01 6.93
N LEU A 137 38.55 -34.17 8.18
CA LEU A 137 37.94 -33.46 9.33
C LEU A 137 38.27 -31.95 9.41
N LEU A 138 39.34 -31.49 8.75
CA LEU A 138 39.80 -30.09 8.79
C LEU A 138 39.18 -29.18 7.72
N LYS A 139 38.68 -29.74 6.61
CA LYS A 139 38.07 -28.93 5.52
C LYS A 139 36.61 -28.60 5.78
N VAL A 140 35.86 -29.54 6.37
CA VAL A 140 34.42 -29.36 6.66
C VAL A 140 34.21 -28.23 7.67
N GLN A 141 35.07 -28.10 8.68
CA GLN A 141 34.99 -27.00 9.65
C GLN A 141 35.32 -25.63 9.03
N LEU A 142 36.27 -25.57 8.09
CA LEU A 142 36.69 -24.32 7.45
C LEU A 142 35.63 -23.78 6.47
N PHE A 143 34.95 -24.69 5.76
CA PHE A 143 33.82 -24.32 4.91
C PHE A 143 32.59 -23.91 5.73
N ALA A 144 32.28 -24.62 6.83
CA ALA A 144 31.21 -24.21 7.73
C ALA A 144 31.47 -22.81 8.32
N TYR A 145 32.70 -22.53 8.77
CA TYR A 145 33.08 -21.21 9.27
C TYR A 145 33.01 -20.13 8.19
N SER A 146 33.46 -20.40 6.97
CA SER A 146 33.39 -19.44 5.86
C SER A 146 31.95 -19.15 5.45
N PHE A 147 31.07 -20.15 5.46
CA PHE A 147 29.66 -20.00 5.11
C PHE A 147 28.90 -19.20 6.17
N ILE A 148 29.17 -19.46 7.45
CA ILE A 148 28.62 -18.69 8.57
C ILE A 148 29.12 -17.23 8.51
N TYR A 149 30.40 -17.01 8.19
CA TYR A 149 30.98 -15.67 8.06
C TYR A 149 30.36 -14.86 6.91
N LEU A 150 30.12 -15.49 5.75
CA LEU A 150 29.47 -14.87 4.60
C LEU A 150 27.99 -14.55 4.86
N PHE A 151 27.29 -15.42 5.59
CA PHE A 151 25.89 -15.18 5.97
C PHE A 151 25.74 -14.00 6.94
N ILE A 152 26.67 -13.86 7.89
CA ILE A 152 26.68 -12.74 8.85
C ILE A 152 27.05 -11.43 8.15
N HIS A 153 28.02 -11.44 7.22
CA HIS A 153 28.45 -10.21 6.52
C HIS A 153 27.43 -9.71 5.48
N SER A 154 26.62 -10.59 4.89
CA SER A 154 25.61 -10.20 3.90
C SER A 154 24.34 -9.59 4.51
N HIS A 155 24.20 -9.59 5.84
CA HIS A 155 23.00 -9.14 6.53
C HIS A 155 23.25 -8.01 7.54
N SER A 156 24.46 -7.44 7.55
CA SER A 156 24.85 -6.19 8.22
C SER A 156 25.08 -5.09 7.21
#